data_AF-A0A1Y2CI70-F1
#
_entry.id   AF-A0A1Y2CI70-F1
#
_cell.length_a   1.000
_cell.length_b   1.000
_cell.length_c   1.000
_cell.angle_alpha   90.00
_cell.angle_beta   90.00
_cell.angle_gamma   90.00
#
_symmetry.space_group_name_H-M   'P 1'
#
loop_
_entity.id
_entity.type
_entity.pdbx_description
1 polymer ?
#
loop_
_entity_poly.entity_id
_entity_poly.type
_entity_poly.pdbx_seq_one_letter_code
_entity_poly.pdbx_strand_id
1 'polypeptide(L)' 'VYEAIAPHFSATRYKPWPVVETFLKSLPPGSIGADVGCGNGKYLGVNPSLYTIGSD' A
#
# COMPACT_ATOMS: atom_id res chain seq x y z
N VAL A 1 -0.35 4.02 22.37
CA VAL A 1 1.02 3.69 21.90
C VAL A 1 1.10 3.74 20.39
N TYR A 2 0.28 2.98 19.64
CA TYR A 2 0.27 3.01 18.17
C TYR A 2 0.01 4.42 17.60
N GLU A 3 -1.02 5.11 18.10
CA GLU A 3 -1.32 6.51 17.74
C GLU A 3 -0.15 7.49 17.91
N ALA A 4 0.70 7.27 18.92
CA ALA A 4 1.83 8.16 19.20
C ALA A 4 3.01 7.95 18.24
N ILE A 5 3.15 6.74 17.67
CA ILE A 5 4.26 6.37 16.78
C ILE A 5 3.85 6.31 15.30
N ALA A 6 2.55 6.23 15.00
CA ALA A 6 2.02 6.17 13.65
C ALA A 6 2.49 7.35 12.76
N PRO A 7 2.52 8.62 13.23
CA PRO A 7 3.04 9.72 12.43
C PRO A 7 4.52 9.54 12.08
N HIS A 8 5.33 9.08 13.03
CA HIS A 8 6.78 8.87 12.84
C HIS A 8 7.07 7.67 11.91
N PHE A 9 6.27 6.60 11.99
CA PHE A 9 6.35 5.45 11.09
C PHE A 9 5.95 5.83 9.65
N SER A 10 4.87 6.61 9.50
CA SER A 10 4.41 7.14 8.21
C SER A 10 5.48 8.02 7.56
N ALA A 11 6.09 8.93 8.33
CA ALA A 11 7.10 9.87 7.82
C ALA A 11 8.41 9.19 7.39
N THR A 12 8.89 8.19 8.13
CA THR A 12 10.19 7.55 7.87
C THR A 12 10.13 6.43 6.82
N ARG A 13 8.93 5.96 6.46
CA ARG A 13 8.74 4.83 5.52
C ARG A 13 7.72 5.11 4.41
N TYR A 14 7.67 6.35 3.95
CA TYR A 14 6.77 6.81 2.89
C TYR A 14 6.93 6.05 1.56
N LYS A 15 8.15 5.60 1.21
CA LYS A 15 8.39 4.87 -0.05
C LYS A 15 7.89 3.43 0.02
N PRO A 16 7.14 2.94 -0.99
CA PRO A 16 6.82 1.52 -1.15
C PRO A 16 8.07 0.64 -1.01
N TRP A 17 7.94 -0.51 -0.36
CA TRP A 17 9.02 -1.49 -0.36
C TRP A 17 9.19 -2.05 -1.78
N PRO A 18 10.41 -2.13 -2.34
CA PRO A 18 10.61 -2.54 -3.73
C PRO A 18 9.98 -3.89 -4.08
N VAL A 19 9.99 -4.84 -3.13
CA VAL A 19 9.39 -6.17 -3.32
C VAL A 19 7.87 -6.11 -3.49
N VAL A 20 7.18 -5.29 -2.69
CA VAL A 20 5.72 -5.12 -2.76
C VAL A 20 5.35 -4.35 -4.02
N GLU A 21 6.11 -3.31 -4.35
CA GLU A 21 5.92 -2.56 -5.59
C GLU A 21 6.09 -3.45 -6.84
N THR A 22 7.10 -4.31 -6.85
CA THR A 22 7.34 -5.24 -7.97
C THR A 22 6.20 -6.24 -8.11
N PHE A 23 5.73 -6.81 -6.99
CA PHE A 23 4.57 -7.69 -6.97
C PHE A 23 3.33 -6.99 -7.56
N LEU A 24 2.98 -5.81 -7.05
CA LEU A 24 1.80 -5.06 -7.52
C LEU A 24 1.90 -4.69 -9.00
N LYS A 25 3.08 -4.35 -9.50
CA LYS A 25 3.31 -4.05 -10.93
C LYS A 25 3.29 -5.28 -11.84
N SER A 26 3.55 -6.47 -11.31
CA SER A 26 3.49 -7.73 -12.08
C SER A 26 2.07 -8.24 -12.30
N LEU A 27 1.08 -7.71 -11.56
CA LEU A 27 -0.30 -8.15 -11.68
C LEU A 27 -0.92 -7.71 -13.03
N PRO A 28 -1.72 -8.58 -13.68
CA PRO A 28 -2.41 -8.22 -14.92
C PRO A 28 -3.34 -7.01 -14.75
N PRO A 29 -3.49 -6.15 -15.78
CA PRO A 29 -4.47 -5.07 -15.77
C PRO A 29 -5.90 -5.58 -15.47
N GLY A 30 -6.65 -4.83 -14.67
CA GLY A 30 -8.00 -5.20 -14.24
C GLY A 30 -8.07 -6.19 -13.08
N SER A 31 -6.92 -6.61 -12.53
CA SER A 31 -6.92 -7.45 -11.33
C SER A 31 -7.54 -6.71 -10.14
N ILE A 32 -8.27 -7.46 -9.31
CA ILE A 32 -8.92 -6.96 -8.09
C ILE A 32 -8.09 -7.40 -6.88
N GLY A 33 -7.75 -6.46 -6.00
CA GLY A 33 -6.97 -6.72 -4.79
C GLY A 33 -7.60 -6.13 -3.54
N ALA A 34 -7.22 -6.68 -2.38
CA ALA A 34 -7.53 -6.11 -1.07
C ALA A 34 -6.22 -5.82 -0.33
N ASP A 35 -6.06 -4.59 0.17
CA ASP A 35 -4.95 -4.18 1.02
C ASP A 35 -5.44 -4.15 2.48
N VAL A 36 -5.10 -5.19 3.25
CA VAL A 36 -5.56 -5.39 4.64
C VAL A 36 -4.50 -4.84 5.59
N GLY A 37 -4.87 -3.83 6.38
CA GLY A 37 -3.93 -2.99 7.12
C GLY A 37 -3.30 -1.93 6.23
N CYS A 38 -4.11 -1.27 5.39
CA CYS A 38 -3.60 -0.32 4.40
C CYS A 38 -2.99 0.95 5.01
N GLY A 39 -3.26 1.23 6.30
CA GLY A 39 -2.78 2.37 7.04
C GLY A 39 -3.02 3.68 6.29
N ASN A 40 -1.94 4.40 5.98
CA ASN A 40 -1.99 5.65 5.22
C ASN A 40 -2.19 5.47 3.70
N GLY A 41 -2.49 4.26 3.23
CA GLY A 41 -2.66 3.96 1.81
C GLY A 41 -1.35 3.86 1.03
N LYS A 42 -0.22 3.57 1.69
CA LYS A 42 1.13 3.50 1.08
C LYS A 42 1.20 2.72 -0.24
N TYR A 43 0.40 1.66 -0.39
CA TYR A 43 0.41 0.82 -1.59
C TYR A 43 -0.78 1.05 -2.52
N LEU A 44 -1.80 1.78 -2.06
CA LEU A 44 -2.96 2.15 -2.86
C LEU A 44 -2.50 3.13 -3.96
N GLY A 45 -2.62 2.70 -5.21
CA GLY A 45 -2.21 3.50 -6.37
C GLY A 45 -0.80 3.24 -6.90
N VAL A 46 -0.04 2.28 -6.34
CA VAL A 46 1.26 1.86 -6.89
C VAL A 46 1.14 1.31 -8.32
N ASN A 47 0.02 0.66 -8.64
CA ASN A 47 -0.33 0.24 -9.98
C ASN A 47 -1.75 0.73 -10.32
N PRO A 48 -1.90 1.76 -11.18
CA PRO A 48 -3.21 2.34 -11.51
C PRO A 48 -4.10 1.43 -12.36
N SER A 49 -3.55 0.34 -12.89
CA SER A 49 -4.30 -0.66 -13.65
C SER A 49 -5.02 -1.68 -12.76
N LEU A 50 -4.87 -1.59 -11.43
CA LEU A 50 -5.53 -2.46 -10.46
C LEU A 50 -6.73 -1.76 -9.83
N TYR A 51 -7.74 -2.56 -9.49
CA TYR A 51 -8.80 -2.11 -8.59
C TYR A 51 -8.52 -2.66 -7.19
N THR A 52 -8.09 -1.79 -6.27
CA THR A 52 -7.68 -2.21 -4.92
C THR A 52 -8.60 -1.58 -3.87
N ILE A 53 -9.10 -2.40 -2.95
CA ILE A 53 -9.90 -1.97 -1.80
C ILE A 53 -8.99 -2.00 -0.56
N GLY A 54 -8.83 -0.86 0.11
CA GLY A 54 -8.11 -0.78 1.38
C GLY A 54 -9.03 -0.98 2.58
N SER A 55 -8.55 -1.67 3.60
CA SER A 55 -9.16 -1.74 4.93
C SER A 55 -8.05 -1.56 5.97
N ASP A 56 -8.32 -0.79 7.02
CA ASP A 56 -7.44 -0.62 8.19
C ASP A 56 -8.27 -0.62 9.48
#